data_AF-A0A0H5BN18-F1
#
_entry.id   AF-A0A0H5BN18-F1
#
_cell.length_a   1.000
_cell.length_b   1.000
_cell.length_c   1.000
_cell.angle_alpha   90.00
_cell.angle_beta   90.00
_cell.angle_gamma   90.00
#
_symmetry.space_group_name_H-M   'P 1'
#
loop_
_entity.id
_entity.type
_entity.pdbx_description
1 polymer ?
#
loop_
_entity_poly.entity_id
_entity_poly.type
_entity_poly.pdbx_seq_one_letter_code
_entity_poly.pdbx_strand_id
1 'polypeptide(L)'
;SDPSFADKIRHVRDPKARMAVAWSHCKTKTVCATDDPKEEGAEGDVDESKKGHGGCGHIQPQIRKEGLKLFVQYKRPKDDDEDIKSLQPDKRLYTPSEVYTTFKKMSDSDLHLIGLSDEYARPEWMILTV
;
A
#
# COMPACT_ATOMS: atom_id res chain seq x y z
N SER A 1 -8.87 -10.46 -2.50
CA SER A 1 -7.52 -10.54 -1.91
C SER A 1 -6.53 -11.21 -2.87
N ASP A 2 -5.29 -10.71 -3.02
CA ASP A 2 -4.24 -11.27 -3.91
C ASP A 2 -3.74 -12.63 -3.36
N PRO A 3 -4.05 -13.77 -4.01
CA PRO A 3 -3.69 -15.09 -3.50
C PRO A 3 -2.17 -15.30 -3.41
N SER A 4 -1.41 -14.74 -4.36
CA SER A 4 0.05 -14.86 -4.39
C SER A 4 0.70 -14.17 -3.19
N PHE A 5 0.13 -13.04 -2.76
CA PHE A 5 0.58 -12.36 -1.56
C PHE A 5 0.29 -13.19 -0.30
N ALA A 6 -0.94 -13.70 -0.18
CA ALA A 6 -1.37 -14.50 0.97
C ALA A 6 -0.49 -15.75 1.14
N ASP A 7 -0.21 -16.46 0.05
CA ASP A 7 0.67 -17.64 0.06
C ASP A 7 2.09 -17.29 0.48
N LYS A 8 2.65 -16.18 0.00
CA LYS A 8 4.00 -15.75 0.39
C LYS A 8 4.10 -15.45 1.89
N ILE A 9 3.10 -14.78 2.46
CA ILE A 9 3.12 -14.39 3.88
C ILE A 9 2.82 -15.58 4.80
N ARG A 10 1.87 -16.44 4.44
CA ARG A 10 1.42 -17.57 5.26
C ARG A 10 2.56 -18.51 5.66
N HIS A 11 3.54 -18.72 4.79
CA HIS A 11 4.67 -19.62 5.04
C HIS A 11 5.81 -18.99 5.86
N VAL A 12 5.76 -17.68 6.11
CA VAL A 12 6.78 -16.95 6.86
C VAL A 12 6.44 -16.97 8.36
N ARG A 13 7.05 -17.93 9.07
CA ARG A 13 6.84 -18.10 10.52
C ARG A 13 7.53 -17.04 11.35
N ASP A 14 8.73 -16.61 10.95
CA ASP A 14 9.48 -15.56 11.65
C ASP A 14 8.80 -14.18 11.43
N PRO A 15 8.24 -13.56 12.48
CA PRO A 15 7.60 -12.25 12.35
C PRO A 15 8.55 -11.19 11.80
N LYS A 16 9.85 -11.24 12.13
CA LYS A 16 10.84 -10.25 11.67
C LYS A 16 11.09 -10.31 10.16
N ALA A 17 10.91 -11.49 9.56
CA ALA A 17 11.07 -11.69 8.12
C ALA A 17 9.82 -11.28 7.31
N ARG A 18 8.64 -11.21 7.92
CA ARG A 18 7.37 -10.96 7.23
C ARG A 18 7.36 -9.63 6.49
N MET A 19 7.84 -8.56 7.12
CA MET A 19 7.91 -7.23 6.51
C MET A 19 8.74 -7.23 5.21
N ALA A 20 9.88 -7.92 5.18
CA ALA A 20 10.75 -7.96 3.99
C ALA A 20 10.07 -8.68 2.81
N VAL A 21 9.32 -9.75 3.09
CA VAL A 21 8.54 -10.49 2.09
C VAL A 21 7.36 -9.64 1.61
N ALA A 22 6.62 -9.03 2.53
CA ALA A 22 5.50 -8.15 2.20
C ALA A 22 5.95 -6.98 1.32
N TRP A 23 7.02 -6.29 1.73
CA TRP A 23 7.60 -5.20 0.97
C TRP A 23 8.04 -5.62 -0.43
N SER A 24 8.70 -6.78 -0.55
CA SER A 24 9.17 -7.28 -1.84
C SER A 24 8.02 -7.56 -2.82
N HIS A 25 6.86 -7.97 -2.32
CA HIS A 25 5.65 -8.14 -3.13
C HIS A 25 4.95 -6.81 -3.44
N CYS A 26 4.79 -5.94 -2.45
CA CYS A 26 4.02 -4.70 -2.59
C CYS A 26 4.77 -3.60 -3.35
N LYS A 27 6.11 -3.58 -3.35
CA LYS A 27 6.90 -2.52 -4.01
C LYS A 27 6.65 -2.41 -5.52
N THR A 28 6.17 -3.48 -6.16
CA THR A 28 5.86 -3.51 -7.60
C THR A 28 4.41 -3.14 -7.90
N LYS A 29 3.54 -3.04 -6.89
CA LYS A 29 2.14 -2.64 -7.04
C LYS A 29 2.06 -1.12 -7.12
N THR A 30 1.86 -0.59 -8.32
CA THR A 30 1.82 0.86 -8.57
C THR A 30 0.41 1.45 -8.54
N VAL A 31 -0.62 0.64 -8.30
CA VAL A 31 -2.02 1.04 -8.22
C VAL A 31 -2.67 0.28 -7.06
N CYS A 32 -3.49 0.96 -6.26
CA CYS A 32 -4.35 0.32 -5.27
C CYS A 32 -5.58 -0.24 -5.99
N ALA A 33 -5.54 -1.52 -6.35
CA ALA A 33 -6.58 -2.15 -7.16
C ALA A 33 -7.95 -2.10 -6.47
N THR A 34 -9.00 -1.71 -7.20
CA THR A 34 -10.38 -1.83 -6.72
C THR A 34 -10.83 -3.28 -6.85
N ASP A 35 -11.91 -3.63 -6.16
CA ASP A 35 -12.58 -4.90 -6.39
C ASP A 35 -13.27 -4.90 -7.76
N ASP A 36 -13.27 -6.05 -8.44
CA ASP A 36 -14.04 -6.21 -9.67
C ASP A 36 -15.53 -6.00 -9.36
N PRO A 37 -16.27 -5.28 -10.22
CA PRO A 37 -17.71 -5.15 -10.05
C PRO A 37 -18.37 -6.53 -10.05
N LYS A 38 -19.33 -6.76 -9.15
CA LYS A 38 -20.15 -7.98 -9.17
C LYS A 38 -20.89 -8.00 -10.52
N GLU A 39 -20.72 -9.06 -11.32
CA GLU A 39 -21.58 -9.27 -12.48
C GLU A 39 -23.01 -9.51 -12.00
N GLU A 40 -23.87 -8.51 -12.18
CA GLU A 40 -25.32 -8.64 -11.98
C GLU A 40 -25.89 -9.49 -13.12
N GLY A 41 -25.96 -10.82 -12.91
CA GLY A 41 -26.57 -11.70 -13.91
C GLY A 41 -26.55 -13.21 -13.65
N ALA A 42 -25.81 -13.72 -12.66
CA ALA A 42 -25.84 -15.14 -12.33
C ALA A 42 -26.77 -15.40 -11.14
N GLU A 43 -28.04 -15.65 -11.44
CA GLU A 43 -28.95 -16.34 -10.52
C GLU A 43 -28.47 -17.80 -10.38
N GLY A 44 -27.56 -18.03 -9.44
CA GLY A 44 -27.02 -19.37 -9.19
C GLY A 44 -25.84 -19.36 -8.23
N ASP A 45 -26.12 -19.81 -7.01
CA ASP A 45 -25.18 -20.13 -5.92
C ASP A 45 -24.64 -18.94 -5.09
N VAL A 46 -25.04 -18.92 -3.81
CA VAL A 46 -24.79 -17.85 -2.83
C VAL A 46 -23.49 -18.09 -2.04
N ASP A 47 -22.62 -19.00 -2.49
CA ASP A 47 -21.35 -19.30 -1.83
C ASP A 47 -20.18 -18.83 -2.71
N GLU A 48 -19.32 -17.96 -2.19
CA GLU A 48 -18.15 -17.39 -2.91
C GLU A 48 -18.36 -16.10 -3.75
N SER A 49 -19.20 -15.17 -3.30
CA SER A 49 -18.92 -13.75 -3.58
C SER A 49 -17.54 -13.41 -2.99
N LYS A 50 -16.48 -13.46 -3.81
CA LYS A 50 -15.09 -13.17 -3.41
C LYS A 50 -15.08 -11.91 -2.55
N LYS A 51 -14.73 -12.04 -1.27
CA LYS A 51 -14.60 -10.89 -0.37
C LYS A 51 -13.61 -9.92 -0.99
N GLY A 52 -14.13 -8.74 -1.31
CA GLY A 52 -13.36 -7.64 -1.82
C GLY A 52 -12.27 -7.23 -0.83
N HIS A 53 -11.15 -6.74 -1.35
CA HIS A 53 -10.03 -6.21 -0.58
C HIS A 53 -10.11 -4.69 -0.37
N GLY A 54 -11.11 -4.01 -0.95
CA GLY A 54 -11.48 -2.63 -0.61
C GLY A 54 -10.51 -1.54 -1.10
N GLY A 55 -9.73 -1.81 -2.15
CA GLY A 55 -8.80 -0.79 -2.66
C GLY A 55 -9.50 0.41 -3.32
N CYS A 56 -8.79 1.53 -3.40
CA CYS A 56 -9.36 2.85 -3.72
C CYS A 56 -9.03 3.38 -5.13
N GLY A 57 -8.41 2.58 -6.00
CA GLY A 57 -8.06 2.93 -7.38
C GLY A 57 -6.88 3.90 -7.53
N HIS A 58 -6.38 4.50 -6.45
CA HIS A 58 -5.33 5.51 -6.53
C HIS A 58 -3.98 4.92 -6.95
N ILE A 59 -3.28 5.65 -7.83
CA ILE A 59 -1.88 5.37 -8.20
C ILE A 59 -1.01 5.51 -6.95
N GLN A 60 -0.14 4.54 -6.72
CA GLN A 60 0.80 4.53 -5.62
C GLN A 60 2.08 5.28 -6.02
N PRO A 61 2.52 6.29 -5.24
CA PRO A 61 3.74 7.02 -5.55
C PRO A 61 4.99 6.16 -5.29
N GLN A 62 6.09 6.54 -5.93
CA GLN A 62 7.42 6.07 -5.55
C GLN A 62 7.96 6.92 -4.40
N ILE A 63 8.29 6.28 -3.28
CA ILE A 63 8.90 6.96 -2.12
C ILE A 63 10.42 6.93 -2.28
N ARG A 64 11.06 8.10 -2.25
CA ARG A 64 12.52 8.27 -2.38
C ARG A 64 13.09 8.97 -1.16
N LYS A 65 14.18 8.43 -0.60
CA LYS A 65 14.94 9.08 0.47
C LYS A 65 16.03 9.95 -0.12
N GLU A 66 16.09 11.21 0.32
CA GLU A 66 17.14 12.16 -0.03
C GLU A 66 17.63 12.85 1.24
N GLY A 67 18.87 12.53 1.64
CA GLY A 67 19.39 12.93 2.96
C GLY A 67 18.49 12.42 4.09
N LEU A 68 17.93 13.36 4.86
CA LEU A 68 17.01 13.10 5.97
C LEU A 68 15.52 13.29 5.59
N LYS A 69 15.21 13.47 4.31
CA LYS A 69 13.84 13.74 3.82
C LYS A 69 13.33 12.58 2.97
N LEU A 70 12.01 12.38 2.98
CA LEU A 70 11.31 11.47 2.08
C LEU A 70 10.54 12.29 1.05
N PHE A 71 10.51 11.84 -0.19
CA PHE A 71 9.75 12.46 -1.28
C PHE A 71 8.84 11.42 -1.92
N VAL A 72 7.61 11.81 -2.22
CA VAL A 72 6.71 11.05 -3.08
C VAL A 72 6.84 11.54 -4.52
N GLN A 73 6.88 10.61 -5.47
CA GLN A 73 6.95 10.89 -6.90
C GLN A 73 5.92 10.04 -7.63
N TYR A 74 4.97 10.68 -8.31
CA TYR A 74 4.01 10.00 -9.18
C TYR A 74 4.61 9.85 -10.58
N LYS A 75 4.47 8.66 -11.18
CA LYS A 75 4.81 8.46 -12.59
C LYS A 75 3.68 9.03 -13.45
N ARG A 76 4.03 9.80 -14.48
CA ARG A 76 3.04 10.26 -15.46
C ARG A 76 2.49 9.05 -16.25
N PRO A 77 1.17 8.99 -16.50
CA PRO A 77 0.62 8.07 -17.49
C PRO A 77 1.17 8.40 -18.88
N LYS A 78 1.30 7.38 -19.74
CA LYS A 78 1.95 7.49 -21.06
C LYS A 78 1.15 8.27 -22.11
N ASP A 79 -0.12 8.60 -21.85
CA ASP A 79 -1.02 9.21 -22.85
C ASP A 79 -1.11 10.75 -22.78
N ASP A 80 -0.30 11.41 -21.94
CA ASP A 80 -0.35 12.86 -21.71
C ASP A 80 0.71 13.63 -22.53
N ASP A 81 0.86 13.27 -23.80
CA ASP A 81 2.02 13.62 -24.65
C ASP A 81 1.86 14.87 -25.54
N GLU A 82 0.85 15.72 -25.36
CA GLU A 82 0.65 16.85 -26.31
C GLU A 82 0.73 18.29 -25.83
N ASP A 83 0.84 18.69 -24.54
CA ASP A 83 0.98 20.16 -24.32
C ASP A 83 1.52 20.71 -22.98
N ILE A 84 2.35 20.00 -22.20
CA ILE A 84 3.01 20.63 -21.04
C ILE A 84 4.50 20.25 -20.94
N LYS A 85 5.30 20.88 -21.82
CA LYS A 85 6.73 21.10 -21.59
C LYS A 85 6.89 22.06 -20.41
N SER A 86 6.99 21.52 -19.18
CA SER A 86 7.63 22.12 -17.98
C SER A 86 6.86 21.90 -16.67
N LEU A 87 6.71 20.65 -16.22
CA LEU A 87 6.71 20.42 -14.77
C LEU A 87 7.56 19.17 -14.52
N GLN A 88 8.48 19.25 -13.58
CA GLN A 88 9.23 18.09 -13.10
C GLN A 88 8.27 16.94 -12.74
N PRO A 89 8.72 15.66 -12.71
CA PRO A 89 7.93 14.63 -12.01
C PRO A 89 7.47 15.20 -10.67
N ASP A 90 6.18 15.09 -10.34
CA ASP A 90 5.55 15.71 -9.16
C ASP A 90 6.18 15.17 -7.88
N LYS A 91 7.37 15.69 -7.59
CA LYS A 91 8.23 15.34 -6.48
C LYS A 91 7.83 16.26 -5.36
N ARG A 92 7.07 15.70 -4.42
CA ARG A 92 6.62 16.44 -3.24
C ARG A 92 7.29 15.88 -2.00
N LEU A 93 7.68 16.75 -1.09
CA LEU A 93 8.14 16.35 0.24
C LEU A 93 7.02 15.56 0.91
N TYR A 94 7.34 14.36 1.40
CA TYR A 94 6.43 13.56 2.21
C TYR A 94 6.69 13.89 3.68
N THR A 95 5.79 14.67 4.27
CA THR A 95 6.03 15.26 5.59
C THR A 95 5.85 14.22 6.70
N PRO A 96 6.53 14.38 7.86
CA PRO A 96 6.36 13.47 8.99
C PRO A 96 4.89 13.33 9.45
N SER A 97 4.12 14.42 9.42
CA SER A 97 2.70 14.43 9.79
C SER A 97 1.83 13.57 8.87
N GLU A 98 2.13 13.55 7.57
CA GLU A 98 1.41 12.71 6.61
C GLU A 98 1.78 11.23 6.78
N VAL A 99 3.06 10.93 7.04
CA VAL A 99 3.51 9.56 7.36
C VAL A 99 2.81 9.06 8.62
N TYR A 100 2.78 9.88 9.68
CA TYR A 100 2.09 9.59 10.94
C TYR A 100 0.60 9.29 10.73
N THR A 101 -0.09 10.14 9.98
CA THR A 101 -1.52 9.97 9.67
C THR A 101 -1.76 8.70 8.86
N THR A 102 -0.85 8.36 7.94
CA THR A 102 -0.93 7.14 7.13
C THR A 102 -0.75 5.89 8.00
N PHE A 103 0.27 5.87 8.86
CA PHE A 103 0.51 4.75 9.78
C PHE A 103 -0.63 4.55 10.78
N LYS A 104 -1.26 5.62 11.27
CA LYS A 104 -2.45 5.52 12.14
C LYS A 104 -3.65 4.83 11.51
N LYS A 105 -3.75 4.83 10.18
CA LYS A 105 -4.85 4.17 9.45
C LYS A 105 -4.64 2.67 9.28
N MET A 106 -3.48 2.14 9.62
CA MET A 106 -3.21 0.70 9.54
C MET A 106 -4.04 -0.06 10.58
N SER A 107 -4.73 -1.10 10.13
CA SER A 107 -5.51 -1.98 11.01
C SER A 107 -4.59 -2.90 11.82
N ASP A 108 -5.06 -3.37 12.97
CA ASP A 108 -4.28 -4.32 13.78
C ASP A 108 -4.01 -5.62 13.00
N SER A 109 -4.93 -6.04 12.13
CA SER A 109 -4.70 -7.17 11.22
C SER A 109 -3.53 -6.93 10.26
N ASP A 110 -3.37 -5.72 9.72
CA ASP A 110 -2.25 -5.39 8.83
C ASP A 110 -0.92 -5.35 9.60
N LEU A 111 -0.94 -4.89 10.86
CA LEU A 111 0.24 -4.91 11.73
C LEU A 111 0.73 -6.34 11.99
N HIS A 112 -0.18 -7.24 12.38
CA HIS A 112 0.15 -8.65 12.61
C HIS A 112 0.63 -9.35 11.33
N LEU A 113 0.04 -9.01 10.19
CA LEU A 113 0.39 -9.56 8.88
C LEU A 113 1.85 -9.25 8.51
N ILE A 114 2.33 -8.03 8.76
CA ILE A 114 3.71 -7.63 8.48
C ILE A 114 4.69 -7.93 9.64
N GLY A 115 4.19 -8.52 10.73
CA GLY A 115 4.99 -8.96 11.86
C GLY A 115 5.27 -7.90 12.93
N LEU A 116 4.44 -6.86 12.99
CA LEU A 116 4.45 -5.86 14.08
C LEU A 116 3.44 -6.22 15.16
N SER A 117 3.63 -5.63 16.35
CA SER A 117 2.71 -5.71 17.48
C SER A 117 1.93 -4.41 17.61
N ASP A 118 0.62 -4.52 17.71
CA ASP A 118 -0.31 -3.43 18.02
C ASP A 118 -0.14 -2.87 19.44
N GLU A 119 0.35 -3.67 20.40
CA GLU A 119 0.59 -3.24 21.77
C GLU A 119 1.98 -2.62 22.01
N TYR A 120 3.03 -3.17 21.38
CA TYR A 120 4.41 -2.82 21.72
C TYR A 120 5.18 -2.11 20.60
N ALA A 121 4.68 -2.16 19.35
CA ALA A 121 5.47 -1.76 18.18
C ALA A 121 4.62 -1.15 17.05
N ARG A 122 3.73 -0.20 17.38
CA ARG A 122 2.94 0.49 16.36
C ARG A 122 3.81 1.44 15.51
N PRO A 123 3.66 1.45 14.18
CA PRO A 123 4.55 2.17 13.28
C PRO A 123 4.47 3.69 13.44
N GLU A 124 3.34 4.25 13.87
CA GLU A 124 3.22 5.69 14.12
C GLU A 124 4.09 6.17 15.29
N TRP A 125 4.51 5.29 16.20
CA TRP A 125 5.42 5.62 17.31
C TRP A 125 6.88 5.81 16.84
N MET A 126 7.20 5.42 15.60
CA MET A 126 8.49 5.74 14.99
C MET A 126 8.64 7.23 14.68
N ILE A 127 7.52 7.97 14.62
CA ILE A 127 7.51 9.42 14.41
C ILE A 127 7.58 10.08 15.78
N LEU A 128 8.69 10.76 16.07
CA LEU A 128 8.89 11.45 17.34
C LEU A 128 7.93 12.64 17.44
N THR A 129 7.04 12.59 18.43
CA THR A 129 6.13 13.67 18.82
C THR A 129 6.26 13.93 20.32
N VAL A 130 5.89 15.12 20.78
CA VAL A 130 5.77 15.49 22.20
C VAL A 130 4.38 15.19 22.74
#